data_AF-A0A2A5FL94-F1
#
_entry.id   AF-A0A2A5FL94-F1
#
_cell.length_a   1.000
_cell.length_b   1.000
_cell.length_c   1.000
_cell.angle_alpha   90.00
_cell.angle_beta   90.00
_cell.angle_gamma   90.00
#
_symmetry.space_group_name_H-M   'P 1'
#
loop_
_entity.id
_entity.type
_entity.pdbx_description
1 polymer ?
#
loop_
_entity_poly.entity_id
_entity_poly.type
_entity_poly.pdbx_seq_one_letter_code
_entity_poly.pdbx_strand_id
1 'polypeptide(L)'
;MSLASRILFISALFCTNHVIGQIVGGQQQKLFDLFVMSKYEDCAFKAEGMTENENTRRDSEPYLYISMCMLEISKIDPEELDNEYKDPVKEALKYAYKFRKKDKTGELYKQNVAYFDKLKSAGIAYANNWYEQGKPRKSSSIYKYIIKFDIEDDNIRFMKGVCDIISMNTQGALDINAAMKGLNKKYKNSNYKPDKVSEPVLIDAFIIYTDHLAKNEQIDSAKTTITFARDILNENKKIEKQYNKIYGIEMKEEKAKTKDGMQMIYEKHTSEEQQDQVKKSPEEIQKARVRRNIPK
;
A
#
# COMPACT_ATOMS: atom_id res chain seq x y z
N MET A 1 -39.53 9.09 47.46
CA MET A 1 -39.42 7.97 46.50
C MET A 1 -39.79 8.47 45.11
N SER A 2 -39.14 7.91 44.07
CA SER A 2 -39.23 8.26 42.63
C SER A 2 -38.46 9.55 42.27
N LEU A 3 -37.28 9.53 41.66
CA LEU A 3 -36.71 8.69 40.60
C LEU A 3 -37.41 8.89 39.24
N ALA A 4 -37.19 10.05 38.62
CA ALA A 4 -37.39 10.32 37.20
C ALA A 4 -36.57 11.58 36.89
N SER A 5 -35.71 11.69 35.89
CA SER A 5 -35.33 10.80 34.81
C SER A 5 -33.96 11.33 34.36
N ARG A 6 -32.89 10.54 34.53
CA ARG A 6 -31.58 10.88 33.97
C ARG A 6 -31.62 10.46 32.50
N ILE A 7 -31.70 11.43 31.60
CA ILE A 7 -31.58 11.21 30.16
C ILE A 7 -30.13 10.77 29.90
N LEU A 8 -29.94 9.46 29.76
CA LEU A 8 -28.70 8.86 29.30
C LEU A 8 -28.67 8.98 27.77
N PHE A 9 -27.91 9.93 27.24
CA PHE A 9 -27.56 9.96 25.82
C PHE A 9 -26.58 8.80 25.56
N ILE A 10 -27.10 7.64 25.18
CA ILE A 10 -26.28 6.58 24.57
C ILE A 10 -26.10 6.99 23.11
N SER A 11 -25.02 7.70 22.81
CA SER A 11 -24.49 7.78 21.46
C SER A 11 -23.96 6.39 21.10
N ALA A 12 -24.81 5.56 20.49
CA ALA A 12 -24.38 4.33 19.85
C ALA A 12 -23.48 4.72 18.67
N LEU A 13 -22.18 4.79 18.94
CA LEU A 13 -21.15 4.83 17.91
C LEU A 13 -21.19 3.45 17.24
N PHE A 14 -22.02 3.30 16.20
CA PHE A 14 -21.93 2.18 15.29
C PHE A 14 -20.58 2.30 14.57
N CYS A 15 -19.55 1.72 15.18
CA CYS A 15 -18.36 1.32 14.45
C CYS A 15 -18.82 0.28 13.45
N THR A 16 -19.14 0.71 12.22
CA THR A 16 -19.29 -0.20 11.08
C THR A 16 -17.91 -0.78 10.81
N ASN A 17 -17.56 -1.83 11.54
CA ASN A 17 -16.60 -2.79 11.04
C ASN A 17 -17.21 -3.26 9.72
N HIS A 18 -16.69 -2.75 8.60
CA HIS A 18 -16.98 -3.35 7.30
C HIS A 18 -16.53 -4.80 7.44
N VAL A 19 -17.49 -5.71 7.55
CA VAL A 19 -17.21 -7.13 7.44
C VAL A 19 -16.83 -7.35 5.99
N ILE A 20 -15.54 -7.55 5.73
CA ILE A 20 -14.97 -7.73 4.38
C ILE A 20 -15.29 -9.14 3.83
N GLY A 21 -16.43 -9.70 4.23
CA GLY A 21 -16.91 -11.02 3.80
C GLY A 21 -18.07 -10.98 2.83
N GLN A 22 -18.85 -9.90 2.80
CA GLN A 22 -19.91 -9.75 1.81
C GLN A 22 -19.31 -9.20 0.52
N ILE A 23 -19.42 -9.95 -0.58
CA ILE A 23 -19.27 -9.35 -1.90
C ILE A 23 -20.39 -8.35 -2.05
N VAL A 24 -20.05 -7.06 -2.08
CA VAL A 24 -21.03 -6.00 -2.29
C VAL A 24 -21.65 -6.24 -3.68
N GLY A 25 -22.99 -6.31 -3.73
CA GLY A 25 -23.74 -6.66 -4.93
C GLY A 25 -23.87 -8.17 -5.21
N GLY A 26 -23.30 -9.03 -4.35
CA GLY A 26 -23.40 -10.48 -4.45
C GLY A 26 -24.77 -11.04 -4.03
N GLN A 27 -25.10 -12.22 -4.55
CA GLN A 27 -26.36 -12.93 -4.33
C GLN A 27 -26.16 -14.33 -3.70
N GLN A 28 -24.92 -14.80 -3.55
CA GLN A 28 -24.63 -16.16 -3.08
C GLN A 28 -24.53 -16.24 -1.55
N GLN A 29 -25.69 -16.23 -0.87
CA GLN A 29 -25.77 -16.25 0.60
C GLN A 29 -24.98 -17.40 1.24
N LYS A 30 -25.03 -18.60 0.68
CA LYS A 30 -24.30 -19.75 1.25
C LYS A 30 -22.78 -19.60 1.16
N LEU A 31 -22.26 -18.94 0.13
CA LEU A 31 -20.82 -18.65 0.05
C LEU A 31 -20.43 -17.56 1.05
N PHE A 32 -21.27 -16.53 1.18
CA PHE A 32 -21.11 -15.51 2.19
C PHE A 32 -21.06 -16.09 3.61
N ASP A 33 -22.01 -16.95 3.97
CA ASP A 33 -22.08 -17.57 5.30
C ASP A 33 -20.81 -18.36 5.60
N LEU A 34 -20.34 -19.20 4.66
CA LEU A 34 -19.11 -19.97 4.83
C LEU A 34 -17.89 -19.05 4.99
N PHE A 35 -17.79 -17.99 4.19
CA PHE A 35 -16.69 -17.04 4.25
C PHE A 35 -16.65 -16.29 5.59
N VAL A 36 -17.79 -15.80 6.08
CA VAL A 36 -17.88 -15.07 7.36
C VAL A 36 -17.67 -15.98 8.56
N MET A 37 -18.01 -17.27 8.45
CA MET A 37 -17.69 -18.29 9.45
C MET A 37 -16.22 -18.77 9.39
N SER A 38 -15.37 -18.12 8.58
CA SER A 38 -13.97 -18.51 8.35
C SER A 38 -13.77 -19.94 7.84
N LYS A 39 -14.80 -20.53 7.22
CA LYS A 39 -14.74 -21.84 6.57
C LYS A 39 -14.24 -21.67 5.14
N TYR A 40 -13.01 -21.18 5.00
CA TYR A 40 -12.47 -20.74 3.71
C TYR A 40 -12.29 -21.89 2.71
N GLU A 41 -11.86 -23.07 3.17
CA GLU A 41 -11.72 -24.27 2.34
C GLU A 41 -13.08 -24.74 1.82
N ASP A 42 -14.07 -24.90 2.70
CA ASP A 42 -15.45 -25.24 2.32
C ASP A 42 -16.05 -24.22 1.34
N CYS A 43 -15.80 -22.93 1.58
CA CYS A 43 -16.26 -21.86 0.72
C CYS A 43 -15.58 -21.93 -0.67
N ALA A 44 -14.26 -22.14 -0.70
CA ALA A 44 -13.50 -22.27 -1.94
C ALA A 44 -13.96 -23.49 -2.73
N PHE A 45 -14.06 -24.67 -2.10
CA PHE A 45 -14.53 -25.91 -2.72
C PHE A 45 -15.94 -25.75 -3.30
N LYS A 46 -16.86 -25.16 -2.53
CA LYS A 46 -18.22 -24.92 -2.99
C LYS A 46 -18.25 -23.95 -4.17
N ALA A 47 -17.49 -22.86 -4.10
CA ALA A 47 -17.42 -21.88 -5.17
C ALA A 47 -16.78 -22.47 -6.44
N GLU A 48 -15.75 -23.30 -6.31
CA GLU A 48 -15.13 -24.02 -7.43
C GLU A 48 -16.13 -24.93 -8.14
N GLY A 49 -16.93 -25.72 -7.41
CA GLY A 49 -18.00 -26.52 -8.00
C GLY A 49 -19.02 -25.68 -8.79
N MET A 50 -19.28 -24.44 -8.38
CA MET A 50 -20.11 -23.51 -9.14
C MET A 50 -19.40 -22.99 -10.41
N THR A 51 -18.08 -22.86 -10.40
CA THR A 51 -17.32 -22.47 -11.60
C THR A 51 -17.22 -23.58 -12.65
N GLU A 52 -17.46 -24.82 -12.26
CA GLU A 52 -17.46 -26.01 -13.13
C GLU A 52 -18.84 -26.33 -13.69
N ASN A 53 -19.91 -26.03 -12.94
CA ASN A 53 -21.28 -26.27 -13.38
C ASN A 53 -21.65 -25.39 -14.59
N GLU A 54 -22.24 -25.98 -15.62
CA GLU A 54 -22.57 -25.29 -16.87
C GLU A 54 -23.48 -24.07 -16.72
N ASN A 55 -24.36 -24.09 -15.72
CA ASN A 55 -25.33 -23.04 -15.45
C ASN A 55 -24.68 -21.84 -14.74
N THR A 56 -23.69 -22.08 -13.88
CA THR A 56 -23.11 -21.04 -13.00
C THR A 56 -21.67 -20.67 -13.36
N ARG A 57 -21.00 -21.40 -14.28
CA ARG A 57 -19.63 -21.11 -14.75
C ARG A 57 -19.46 -19.74 -15.43
N ARG A 58 -20.55 -19.07 -15.75
CA ARG A 58 -20.54 -17.72 -16.33
C ARG A 58 -20.69 -16.63 -15.26
N ASP A 59 -21.11 -16.99 -14.06
CA ASP A 59 -21.29 -16.08 -12.95
C ASP A 59 -19.93 -15.64 -12.44
N SER A 60 -19.77 -14.34 -12.19
CA SER A 60 -18.52 -13.76 -11.72
C SER A 60 -18.30 -14.02 -10.23
N GLU A 61 -19.37 -13.97 -9.43
CA GLU A 61 -19.32 -14.04 -7.97
C GLU A 61 -18.59 -15.28 -7.41
N PRO A 62 -18.78 -16.51 -7.92
CA PRO A 62 -18.04 -17.67 -7.43
C PRO A 62 -16.52 -17.51 -7.60
N TYR A 63 -16.06 -16.94 -8.73
CA TYR A 63 -14.63 -16.70 -8.94
C TYR A 63 -14.06 -15.68 -7.96
N LEU A 64 -14.87 -14.69 -7.54
CA LEU A 64 -14.46 -13.70 -6.54
C LEU A 64 -14.38 -14.34 -5.15
N TYR A 65 -15.33 -15.19 -4.76
CA TYR A 65 -15.23 -15.94 -3.50
C TYR A 65 -13.99 -16.82 -3.44
N ILE A 66 -13.67 -17.57 -4.52
CA ILE A 66 -12.43 -18.38 -4.53
C ILE A 66 -11.20 -17.49 -4.35
N SER A 67 -11.18 -16.33 -5.04
CA SER A 67 -10.09 -15.36 -4.90
C SER A 67 -9.96 -14.86 -3.45
N MET A 68 -11.07 -14.52 -2.80
CA MET A 68 -11.10 -14.07 -1.41
C MET A 68 -10.66 -15.18 -0.45
N CYS A 69 -11.17 -16.40 -0.60
CA CYS A 69 -10.79 -17.54 0.22
C CYS A 69 -9.31 -17.86 0.12
N MET A 70 -8.76 -17.91 -1.10
CA MET A 70 -7.33 -18.18 -1.30
C MET A 70 -6.45 -17.10 -0.65
N LEU A 71 -6.90 -15.84 -0.62
CA LEU A 71 -6.19 -14.78 0.09
C LEU A 71 -6.25 -14.99 1.61
N GLU A 72 -7.36 -15.42 2.18
CA GLU A 72 -7.45 -15.71 3.61
C GLU A 72 -6.66 -16.97 3.99
N ILE A 73 -6.73 -18.03 3.18
CA ILE A 73 -5.93 -19.26 3.33
C ILE A 73 -4.43 -18.93 3.33
N SER A 74 -3.98 -17.95 2.53
CA SER A 74 -2.57 -17.55 2.52
C SER A 74 -2.04 -16.96 3.83
N LYS A 75 -2.91 -16.69 4.80
CA LYS A 75 -2.57 -16.14 6.12
C LYS A 75 -2.64 -17.19 7.23
N ILE A 76 -3.18 -18.37 6.94
CA ILE A 76 -3.24 -19.49 7.87
C ILE A 76 -1.86 -20.12 7.94
N ASP A 77 -1.49 -20.63 9.12
CA ASP A 77 -0.25 -21.36 9.29
C ASP A 77 -0.23 -22.59 8.36
N PRO A 78 0.82 -22.79 7.54
CA PRO A 78 0.94 -23.99 6.72
C PRO A 78 0.77 -25.31 7.48
N GLU A 79 1.07 -25.36 8.79
CA GLU A 79 0.85 -26.55 9.63
C GLU A 79 -0.65 -26.84 9.87
N GLU A 80 -1.51 -25.83 9.75
CA GLU A 80 -2.97 -25.95 9.90
C GLU A 80 -3.68 -26.22 8.56
N LEU A 81 -2.96 -26.16 7.44
CA LEU A 81 -3.51 -26.36 6.10
C LEU A 81 -3.35 -27.81 5.65
N ASP A 82 -4.34 -28.31 4.92
CA ASP A 82 -4.13 -29.52 4.14
C ASP A 82 -3.07 -29.24 3.04
N ASN A 83 -2.31 -30.27 2.65
CA ASN A 83 -1.15 -30.16 1.75
C ASN A 83 -1.51 -29.68 0.32
N GLU A 84 -2.78 -29.39 0.04
CA GLU A 84 -3.31 -29.00 -1.27
C GLU A 84 -3.01 -27.53 -1.64
N TYR A 85 -2.79 -26.64 -0.66
CA TYR A 85 -2.64 -25.18 -0.90
C TYR A 85 -1.18 -24.72 -1.09
N LYS A 86 -0.59 -25.05 -2.24
CA LYS A 86 0.85 -24.78 -2.51
C LYS A 86 1.23 -23.31 -2.73
N ASP A 87 0.36 -22.49 -3.33
CA ASP A 87 0.64 -21.07 -3.64
C ASP A 87 -0.66 -20.23 -3.59
N PRO A 88 -1.25 -20.07 -2.40
CA PRO A 88 -2.58 -19.49 -2.23
C PRO A 88 -2.67 -18.03 -2.71
N VAL A 89 -1.61 -17.21 -2.55
CA VAL A 89 -1.59 -15.84 -3.08
C VAL A 89 -1.68 -15.83 -4.61
N LYS A 90 -0.91 -16.68 -5.29
CA LYS A 90 -0.96 -16.76 -6.76
C LYS A 90 -2.29 -17.30 -7.26
N GLU A 91 -2.89 -18.27 -6.56
CA GLU A 91 -4.23 -18.75 -6.89
C GLU A 91 -5.28 -17.65 -6.70
N ALA A 92 -5.21 -16.88 -5.61
CA ALA A 92 -6.07 -15.72 -5.41
C ALA A 92 -6.01 -14.75 -6.61
N LEU A 93 -4.80 -14.39 -7.06
CA LEU A 93 -4.59 -13.52 -8.22
C LEU A 93 -5.15 -14.11 -9.53
N LYS A 94 -4.98 -15.41 -9.75
CA LYS A 94 -5.52 -16.12 -10.93
C LYS A 94 -7.05 -16.09 -10.94
N TYR A 95 -7.67 -16.32 -9.79
CA TYR A 95 -9.13 -16.30 -9.66
C TYR A 95 -9.70 -14.89 -9.77
N ALA A 96 -9.01 -13.85 -9.28
CA ALA A 96 -9.37 -12.46 -9.54
C ALA A 96 -9.35 -12.12 -11.04
N TYR A 97 -8.37 -12.62 -11.78
CA TYR A 97 -8.36 -12.49 -13.25
C TYR A 97 -9.55 -13.21 -13.90
N LYS A 98 -9.84 -14.46 -13.49
CA LYS A 98 -11.01 -15.19 -14.00
C LYS A 98 -12.30 -14.42 -13.70
N PHE A 99 -12.46 -13.91 -12.48
CA PHE A 99 -13.56 -13.03 -12.07
C PHE A 99 -13.70 -11.83 -13.01
N ARG A 100 -12.62 -11.08 -13.27
CA ARG A 100 -12.69 -9.89 -14.14
C ARG A 100 -13.08 -10.19 -15.58
N LYS A 101 -12.80 -11.40 -16.07
CA LYS A 101 -13.30 -11.86 -17.37
C LYS A 101 -14.81 -12.10 -17.38
N LYS A 102 -15.42 -12.42 -16.23
CA LYS A 102 -16.85 -12.71 -16.08
C LYS A 102 -17.64 -11.47 -15.68
N ASP A 103 -17.05 -10.56 -14.91
CA ASP A 103 -17.63 -9.28 -14.51
C ASP A 103 -17.66 -8.27 -15.67
N LYS A 104 -18.55 -8.51 -16.64
CA LYS A 104 -18.60 -7.75 -17.90
C LYS A 104 -18.90 -6.28 -17.73
N THR A 105 -19.73 -5.92 -16.75
CA THR A 105 -20.08 -4.52 -16.45
C THR A 105 -19.00 -3.83 -15.63
N GLY A 106 -18.16 -4.61 -14.93
CA GLY A 106 -17.18 -4.09 -13.99
C GLY A 106 -17.80 -3.60 -12.68
N GLU A 107 -19.09 -3.86 -12.47
CA GLU A 107 -19.82 -3.30 -11.33
C GLU A 107 -19.38 -3.97 -10.02
N LEU A 108 -19.28 -5.30 -10.01
CA LEU A 108 -18.79 -6.01 -8.83
C LEU A 108 -17.33 -5.63 -8.51
N TYR A 109 -16.50 -5.39 -9.52
CA TYR A 109 -15.15 -4.89 -9.28
C TYR A 109 -15.16 -3.53 -8.57
N LYS A 110 -15.94 -2.57 -9.08
CA LYS A 110 -16.04 -1.21 -8.50
C LYS A 110 -16.59 -1.22 -7.08
N GLN A 111 -17.55 -2.10 -6.80
CA GLN A 111 -18.17 -2.23 -5.48
C GLN A 111 -17.23 -2.91 -4.46
N ASN A 112 -16.20 -3.62 -4.91
CA ASN A 112 -15.30 -4.40 -4.06
C ASN A 112 -13.83 -3.97 -4.17
N VAL A 113 -13.55 -2.69 -4.52
CA VAL A 113 -12.17 -2.16 -4.70
C VAL A 113 -11.30 -2.39 -3.46
N ALA A 114 -11.86 -2.25 -2.24
CA ALA A 114 -11.11 -2.49 -1.01
C ALA A 114 -10.52 -3.91 -0.92
N TYR A 115 -11.22 -4.92 -1.47
CA TYR A 115 -10.67 -6.26 -1.58
C TYR A 115 -9.55 -6.33 -2.63
N PHE A 116 -9.76 -5.73 -3.80
CA PHE A 116 -8.75 -5.73 -4.86
C PHE A 116 -7.47 -4.97 -4.46
N ASP A 117 -7.57 -3.92 -3.64
CA ASP A 117 -6.41 -3.21 -3.09
C ASP A 117 -5.61 -4.11 -2.13
N LYS A 118 -6.28 -4.90 -1.29
CA LYS A 118 -5.63 -5.90 -0.43
C LYS A 118 -4.96 -6.99 -1.25
N LEU A 119 -5.66 -7.53 -2.25
CA LEU A 119 -5.13 -8.56 -3.13
C LEU A 119 -3.92 -8.03 -3.93
N LYS A 120 -4.01 -6.79 -4.45
CA LYS A 120 -2.91 -6.10 -5.13
C LYS A 120 -1.71 -5.97 -4.19
N SER A 121 -1.93 -5.52 -2.95
CA SER A 121 -0.87 -5.38 -1.95
C SER A 121 -0.18 -6.71 -1.66
N ALA A 122 -0.95 -7.79 -1.44
CA ALA A 122 -0.41 -9.14 -1.22
C ALA A 122 0.37 -9.65 -2.45
N GLY A 123 -0.16 -9.41 -3.65
CA GLY A 123 0.52 -9.75 -4.90
C GLY A 123 1.82 -8.99 -5.10
N ILE A 124 1.87 -7.69 -4.77
CA ILE A 124 3.09 -6.87 -4.82
C ILE A 124 4.13 -7.41 -3.85
N ALA A 125 3.75 -7.67 -2.59
CA ALA A 125 4.66 -8.21 -1.59
C ALA A 125 5.24 -9.56 -2.05
N TYR A 126 4.40 -10.43 -2.59
CA TYR A 126 4.82 -11.73 -3.12
C TYR A 126 5.73 -11.59 -4.36
N ALA A 127 5.43 -10.64 -5.26
CA ALA A 127 6.27 -10.34 -6.41
C ALA A 127 7.65 -9.78 -6.01
N ASN A 128 7.69 -8.90 -5.01
CA ASN A 128 8.92 -8.30 -4.49
C ASN A 128 9.81 -9.35 -3.84
N ASN A 129 9.23 -10.27 -3.05
CA ASN A 129 10.00 -11.38 -2.48
C ASN A 129 10.66 -12.24 -3.56
N TRP A 130 9.97 -12.53 -4.67
CA TRP A 130 10.60 -13.21 -5.81
C TRP A 130 11.71 -12.40 -6.46
N TYR A 131 11.53 -11.08 -6.59
CA TYR A 131 12.55 -10.20 -7.17
C TYR A 131 13.81 -10.15 -6.30
N GLU A 132 13.65 -9.99 -4.98
CA GLU A 132 14.73 -9.97 -3.99
C GLU A 132 15.53 -11.28 -3.95
N GLN A 133 14.87 -12.42 -4.21
CA GLN A 133 15.52 -13.72 -4.40
C GLN A 133 16.27 -13.86 -5.74
N GLY A 134 16.41 -12.79 -6.53
CA GLY A 134 17.04 -12.82 -7.85
C GLY A 134 16.21 -13.58 -8.90
N LYS A 135 14.88 -13.66 -8.72
CA LYS A 135 13.97 -14.37 -9.65
C LYS A 135 13.01 -13.38 -10.35
N PRO A 136 13.52 -12.44 -11.17
CA PRO A 136 12.71 -11.39 -11.82
C PRO A 136 11.65 -11.96 -12.76
N ARG A 137 11.91 -13.10 -13.41
CA ARG A 137 10.91 -13.80 -14.24
C ARG A 137 9.69 -14.25 -13.44
N LYS A 138 9.90 -14.73 -12.19
CA LYS A 138 8.80 -15.10 -11.30
C LYS A 138 8.05 -13.87 -10.82
N SER A 139 8.78 -12.81 -10.47
CA SER A 139 8.20 -11.50 -10.11
C SER A 139 7.29 -10.94 -11.22
N SER A 140 7.79 -10.89 -12.46
CA SER A 140 7.02 -10.51 -13.66
C SER A 140 5.73 -11.34 -13.81
N SER A 141 5.80 -12.66 -13.53
CA SER A 141 4.63 -13.53 -13.60
C SER A 141 3.54 -13.15 -12.60
N ILE A 142 3.91 -12.70 -11.39
CA ILE A 142 2.96 -12.24 -10.37
C ILE A 142 2.38 -10.88 -10.77
N TYR A 143 3.21 -9.91 -11.18
CA TYR A 143 2.75 -8.63 -11.69
C TYR A 143 1.81 -8.77 -12.90
N LYS A 144 2.04 -9.77 -13.76
CA LYS A 144 1.14 -10.12 -14.87
C LYS A 144 -0.28 -10.48 -14.40
N TYR A 145 -0.43 -11.14 -13.25
CA TYR A 145 -1.76 -11.45 -12.74
C TYR A 145 -2.43 -10.23 -12.11
N ILE A 146 -1.66 -9.30 -11.54
CA ILE A 146 -2.20 -8.03 -11.03
C ILE A 146 -2.80 -7.19 -12.16
N ILE A 147 -2.04 -6.94 -13.24
CA ILE A 147 -2.54 -6.18 -14.41
C ILE A 147 -3.72 -6.84 -15.11
N LYS A 148 -3.96 -8.13 -14.84
CA LYS A 148 -5.05 -8.88 -15.46
C LYS A 148 -6.39 -8.65 -14.78
N PHE A 149 -6.39 -8.27 -13.51
CA PHE A 149 -7.61 -7.85 -12.83
C PHE A 149 -7.73 -6.33 -12.72
N ASP A 150 -6.59 -5.63 -12.59
CA ASP A 150 -6.50 -4.18 -12.62
C ASP A 150 -5.79 -3.68 -13.88
N ILE A 151 -6.55 -3.68 -14.98
CA ILE A 151 -6.05 -3.52 -16.36
C ILE A 151 -5.46 -2.13 -16.60
N GLU A 152 -5.95 -1.13 -15.87
CA GLU A 152 -5.57 0.27 -16.03
C GLU A 152 -4.42 0.68 -15.10
N ASP A 153 -3.81 -0.26 -14.36
CA ASP A 153 -2.69 0.07 -13.49
C ASP A 153 -1.35 0.12 -14.27
N ASP A 154 -1.04 1.30 -14.82
CA ASP A 154 0.21 1.53 -15.54
C ASP A 154 1.44 1.52 -14.62
N ASN A 155 1.28 1.72 -13.30
CA ASN A 155 2.38 1.63 -12.35
C ASN A 155 2.89 0.17 -12.30
N ILE A 156 1.96 -0.78 -12.15
CA ILE A 156 2.25 -2.22 -12.15
C ILE A 156 2.70 -2.70 -13.53
N ARG A 157 2.10 -2.18 -14.61
CA ARG A 157 2.52 -2.51 -15.99
C ARG A 157 3.98 -2.13 -16.24
N PHE A 158 4.40 -0.96 -15.76
CA PHE A 158 5.80 -0.52 -15.87
C PHE A 158 6.72 -1.49 -15.12
N MET A 159 6.45 -1.80 -13.85
CA MET A 159 7.28 -2.72 -13.06
C MET A 159 7.35 -4.13 -13.66
N LYS A 160 6.23 -4.65 -14.19
CA LYS A 160 6.23 -5.91 -14.95
C LYS A 160 7.20 -5.84 -16.12
N GLY A 161 7.13 -4.77 -16.91
CA GLY A 161 7.99 -4.57 -18.07
C GLY A 161 9.47 -4.51 -17.69
N VAL A 162 9.80 -3.82 -16.58
CA VAL A 162 11.16 -3.79 -16.00
C VAL A 162 11.64 -5.20 -15.63
N CYS A 163 10.82 -5.97 -14.92
CA CYS A 163 11.16 -7.35 -14.58
C CYS A 163 11.36 -8.23 -15.83
N ASP A 164 10.55 -8.03 -16.87
CA ASP A 164 10.70 -8.72 -18.14
C ASP A 164 12.03 -8.39 -18.82
N ILE A 165 12.40 -7.11 -18.93
CA ILE A 165 13.71 -6.69 -19.48
C ILE A 165 14.87 -7.32 -18.72
N ILE A 166 14.85 -7.26 -17.38
CA ILE A 166 15.91 -7.84 -16.54
C ILE A 166 16.00 -9.35 -16.76
N SER A 167 14.88 -10.01 -17.03
CA SER A 167 14.82 -11.45 -17.35
C SER A 167 15.02 -11.79 -18.83
N MET A 168 15.49 -10.83 -19.64
CA MET A 168 15.74 -10.98 -21.09
C MET A 168 14.49 -11.34 -21.91
N ASN A 169 13.31 -10.90 -21.45
CA ASN A 169 12.05 -11.07 -22.16
C ASN A 169 11.73 -9.81 -22.98
N THR A 170 11.64 -9.99 -24.31
CA THR A 170 11.42 -8.90 -25.27
C THR A 170 10.08 -8.19 -25.11
N GLN A 171 9.07 -8.84 -24.50
CA GLN A 171 7.79 -8.21 -24.18
C GLN A 171 7.96 -7.01 -23.23
N GLY A 172 9.04 -6.97 -22.43
CA GLY A 172 9.27 -5.91 -21.46
C GLY A 172 9.32 -4.51 -22.07
N ALA A 173 9.94 -4.37 -23.25
CA ALA A 173 10.02 -3.08 -23.94
C ALA A 173 8.65 -2.57 -24.40
N LEU A 174 7.77 -3.47 -24.86
CA LEU A 174 6.41 -3.13 -25.25
C LEU A 174 5.59 -2.66 -24.05
N ASP A 175 5.70 -3.36 -22.92
CA ASP A 175 4.98 -3.03 -21.69
C ASP A 175 5.47 -1.71 -21.07
N ILE A 176 6.79 -1.46 -21.06
CA ILE A 176 7.37 -0.19 -20.63
C ILE A 176 6.84 0.96 -21.50
N ASN A 177 6.89 0.82 -22.82
CA ASN A 177 6.42 1.85 -23.74
C ASN A 177 4.93 2.15 -23.59
N ALA A 178 4.11 1.11 -23.41
CA ALA A 178 2.67 1.26 -23.16
C ALA A 178 2.42 1.96 -21.81
N ALA A 179 3.12 1.53 -20.76
CA ALA A 179 3.01 2.11 -19.43
C ALA A 179 3.43 3.58 -19.42
N MET A 180 4.57 3.95 -20.01
CA MET A 180 5.04 5.36 -20.05
C MET A 180 4.03 6.29 -20.71
N LYS A 181 3.35 5.86 -21.79
CA LYS A 181 2.27 6.64 -22.42
C LYS A 181 1.10 6.87 -21.46
N GLY A 182 0.68 5.81 -20.76
CA GLY A 182 -0.40 5.86 -19.78
C GLY A 182 -0.05 6.72 -18.56
N LEU A 183 1.16 6.55 -18.01
CA LEU A 183 1.71 7.34 -16.91
C LEU A 183 1.77 8.83 -17.25
N ASN A 184 2.30 9.19 -18.42
CA ASN A 184 2.35 10.59 -18.85
C ASN A 184 0.95 11.23 -18.91
N LYS A 185 -0.05 10.50 -19.43
CA LYS A 185 -1.43 10.97 -19.48
C LYS A 185 -2.04 11.12 -18.09
N LYS A 186 -1.80 10.17 -17.19
CA LYS A 186 -2.38 10.14 -15.83
C LYS A 186 -1.75 11.19 -14.92
N TYR A 187 -0.43 11.16 -14.76
CA TYR A 187 0.26 12.02 -13.79
C TYR A 187 0.30 13.50 -14.17
N LYS A 188 0.14 13.85 -15.46
CA LYS A 188 0.00 15.26 -15.88
C LYS A 188 -1.42 15.81 -15.72
N ASN A 189 -2.40 14.96 -15.42
CA ASN A 189 -3.74 15.41 -15.11
C ASN A 189 -3.79 15.87 -13.64
N SER A 190 -4.04 17.15 -13.40
CA SER A 190 -4.09 17.73 -12.05
C SER A 190 -5.14 17.11 -11.13
N ASN A 191 -6.16 16.45 -11.69
CA ASN A 191 -7.20 15.74 -10.93
C ASN A 191 -6.88 14.25 -10.68
N TYR A 192 -5.80 13.74 -11.27
CA TYR A 192 -5.40 12.35 -11.06
C TYR A 192 -4.82 12.20 -9.65
N LYS A 193 -5.28 11.14 -8.97
CA LYS A 193 -4.73 10.72 -7.68
C LYS A 193 -4.00 9.40 -7.93
N PRO A 194 -2.68 9.34 -7.70
CA PRO A 194 -1.94 8.10 -7.78
C PRO A 194 -2.56 7.03 -6.89
N ASP A 195 -2.55 5.80 -7.40
CA ASP A 195 -2.96 4.63 -6.63
C ASP A 195 -1.97 4.41 -5.49
N LYS A 196 -2.45 4.49 -4.24
CA LYS A 196 -1.60 4.42 -3.05
C LYS A 196 -0.89 3.08 -2.87
N VAL A 197 -1.42 2.01 -3.47
CA VAL A 197 -0.86 0.66 -3.38
C VAL A 197 0.24 0.49 -4.42
N SER A 198 0.06 1.00 -5.64
CA SER A 198 1.00 0.77 -6.75
C SER A 198 1.96 1.93 -7.04
N GLU A 199 1.72 3.15 -6.56
CA GLU A 199 2.65 4.28 -6.73
C GLU A 199 4.04 3.99 -6.13
N PRO A 200 4.19 3.43 -4.91
CA PRO A 200 5.50 3.05 -4.39
C PRO A 200 6.25 2.08 -5.30
N VAL A 201 5.52 1.15 -5.94
CA VAL A 201 6.09 0.18 -6.88
C VAL A 201 6.61 0.86 -8.14
N LEU A 202 5.92 1.90 -8.64
CA LEU A 202 6.40 2.69 -9.78
C LEU A 202 7.73 3.37 -9.47
N ILE A 203 7.85 3.98 -8.28
CA ILE A 203 9.08 4.66 -7.85
C ILE A 203 10.24 3.67 -7.82
N ASP A 204 10.05 2.51 -7.19
CA ASP A 204 11.08 1.49 -7.11
C ASP A 204 11.41 0.93 -8.51
N ALA A 205 10.42 0.78 -9.39
CA ALA A 205 10.62 0.33 -10.77
C ALA A 205 11.49 1.30 -11.59
N PHE A 206 11.31 2.61 -11.46
CA PHE A 206 12.17 3.60 -12.13
C PHE A 206 13.62 3.50 -11.64
N ILE A 207 13.82 3.35 -10.33
CA ILE A 207 15.15 3.21 -9.74
C ILE A 207 15.82 1.94 -10.26
N ILE A 208 15.13 0.80 -10.16
CA ILE A 208 15.62 -0.49 -10.65
C ILE A 208 15.98 -0.42 -12.14
N TYR A 209 15.10 0.15 -12.95
CA TYR A 209 15.30 0.16 -14.39
C TYR A 209 16.45 1.08 -14.81
N THR A 210 16.55 2.27 -14.22
CA THR A 210 17.63 3.21 -14.53
C THR A 210 18.99 2.69 -14.07
N ASP A 211 19.05 1.99 -12.94
CA ASP A 211 20.26 1.28 -12.50
C ASP A 211 20.64 0.14 -13.45
N HIS A 212 19.66 -0.64 -13.92
CA HIS A 212 19.89 -1.69 -14.90
C HIS A 212 20.43 -1.13 -16.22
N LEU A 213 19.82 -0.06 -16.74
CA LEU A 213 20.26 0.62 -17.96
C LEU A 213 21.69 1.15 -17.79
N ALA A 214 21.98 1.82 -16.68
CA ALA A 214 23.31 2.38 -16.42
C ALA A 214 24.39 1.30 -16.30
N LYS A 215 24.08 0.20 -15.61
CA LYS A 215 24.98 -0.97 -15.49
C LYS A 215 25.30 -1.62 -16.84
N ASN A 216 24.38 -1.55 -17.79
CA ASN A 216 24.55 -2.06 -19.15
C ASN A 216 25.05 -0.98 -20.13
N GLU A 217 25.65 0.11 -19.64
CA GLU A 217 26.21 1.22 -20.44
C GLU A 217 25.17 1.96 -21.30
N GLN A 218 23.87 1.78 -21.05
CA GLN A 218 22.78 2.47 -21.73
C GLN A 218 22.47 3.81 -21.04
N ILE A 219 23.50 4.65 -20.88
CA ILE A 219 23.44 5.89 -20.08
C ILE A 219 22.39 6.88 -20.59
N ASP A 220 22.28 7.07 -21.91
CA ASP A 220 21.29 8.00 -22.48
C ASP A 220 19.85 7.53 -22.23
N SER A 221 19.62 6.22 -22.27
CA SER A 221 18.33 5.63 -21.93
C SER A 221 18.02 5.78 -20.45
N ALA A 222 19.02 5.60 -19.58
CA ALA A 222 18.87 5.83 -18.15
C ALA A 222 18.50 7.30 -17.85
N LYS A 223 19.22 8.26 -18.45
CA LYS A 223 18.96 9.70 -18.34
C LYS A 223 17.57 10.08 -18.83
N THR A 224 17.17 9.57 -20.00
CA THR A 224 15.83 9.80 -20.57
C THR A 224 14.74 9.28 -19.63
N THR A 225 14.92 8.06 -19.12
CA THR A 225 13.96 7.40 -18.23
C THR A 225 13.82 8.12 -16.89
N ILE A 226 14.94 8.52 -16.25
CA ILE A 226 14.88 9.20 -14.95
C ILE A 226 14.38 10.64 -15.08
N THR A 227 14.64 11.31 -16.20
CA THR A 227 14.06 12.63 -16.50
C THR A 227 12.54 12.54 -16.62
N PHE A 228 12.04 11.52 -17.34
CA PHE A 228 10.62 11.24 -17.40
C PHE A 228 10.03 11.01 -16.00
N ALA A 229 10.66 10.16 -15.19
CA ALA A 229 10.21 9.88 -13.84
C ALA A 229 10.14 11.16 -12.99
N ARG A 230 11.16 12.03 -13.07
CA ARG A 230 11.21 13.31 -12.36
C ARG A 230 10.11 14.28 -12.81
N ASP A 231 9.75 14.28 -14.09
CA ASP A 231 8.65 15.11 -14.62
C ASP A 231 7.30 14.70 -14.01
N ILE A 232 7.03 13.39 -13.92
CA ILE A 232 5.74 12.89 -13.42
C ILE A 232 5.68 12.68 -11.90
N LEU A 233 6.82 12.66 -11.21
CA LEU A 233 6.96 12.45 -9.76
C LEU A 233 7.86 13.54 -9.13
N ASN A 234 7.62 14.80 -9.52
CA ASN A 234 8.49 15.97 -9.29
C ASN A 234 8.80 16.34 -7.83
N GLU A 235 8.11 15.75 -6.85
CA GLU A 235 8.36 15.96 -5.41
C GLU A 235 8.94 14.72 -4.71
N ASN A 236 9.15 13.62 -5.45
CA ASN A 236 9.61 12.38 -4.86
C ASN A 236 11.13 12.39 -4.60
N LYS A 237 11.52 12.44 -3.31
CA LYS A 237 12.93 12.45 -2.88
C LYS A 237 13.76 11.27 -3.39
N LYS A 238 13.17 10.08 -3.55
CA LYS A 238 13.91 8.91 -4.07
C LYS A 238 14.21 9.10 -5.57
N ILE A 239 13.24 9.60 -6.34
CA ILE A 239 13.43 9.93 -7.76
C ILE A 239 14.47 11.04 -7.94
N GLU A 240 14.41 12.09 -7.13
CA GLU A 240 15.41 13.18 -7.18
C GLU A 240 16.82 12.66 -6.87
N LYS A 241 16.97 11.84 -5.83
CA LYS A 241 18.26 11.21 -5.50
C LYS A 241 18.77 10.34 -6.66
N GLN A 242 17.89 9.56 -7.28
CA GLN A 242 18.25 8.72 -8.42
C GLN A 242 18.60 9.54 -9.66
N TYR A 243 17.89 10.64 -9.92
CA TYR A 243 18.22 11.61 -10.97
C TYR A 243 19.64 12.14 -10.79
N ASN A 244 19.97 12.63 -9.60
CA ASN A 244 21.30 13.15 -9.30
C ASN A 244 22.39 12.07 -9.46
N LYS A 245 22.12 10.84 -9.02
CA LYS A 245 23.01 9.69 -9.24
C LYS A 245 23.29 9.44 -10.73
N ILE A 246 22.24 9.35 -11.55
CA ILE A 246 22.36 9.06 -12.99
C ILE A 246 23.05 10.20 -13.77
N TYR A 247 22.89 11.44 -13.33
CA TYR A 247 23.53 12.61 -13.94
C TYR A 247 24.93 12.91 -13.37
N GLY A 248 25.39 12.18 -12.34
CA GLY A 248 26.68 12.44 -11.69
C GLY A 248 26.72 13.77 -10.93
N ILE A 249 25.56 14.25 -10.44
CA ILE A 249 25.45 15.49 -9.68
C ILE A 249 25.81 15.20 -8.22
N GLU A 250 26.89 15.81 -7.73
CA GLU A 250 27.27 15.72 -6.32
C GLU A 250 26.16 16.33 -5.44
N MET A 251 25.53 15.49 -4.63
CA MET A 251 24.62 15.94 -3.58
C MET A 251 25.47 16.64 -2.52
N LYS A 252 25.35 17.97 -2.39
CA LYS A 252 25.79 18.64 -1.16
C LYS A 252 24.98 17.99 -0.04
N GLU A 253 25.65 17.24 0.83
CA GLU A 253 25.01 16.75 2.05
C GLU A 253 24.35 17.95 2.72
N GLU A 254 23.02 17.99 2.76
CA GLU A 254 22.34 18.74 3.79
C GLU A 254 22.79 18.07 5.09
N LYS A 255 23.90 18.56 5.65
CA LYS A 255 24.20 18.42 7.06
C LYS A 255 22.93 18.87 7.74
N ALA A 256 22.17 17.90 8.23
CA ALA A 256 20.94 18.14 8.93
C ALA A 256 21.25 19.22 9.97
N LYS A 257 20.51 20.34 9.88
CA LYS A 257 20.55 21.46 10.83
C LYS A 257 20.00 21.03 12.21
N THR A 258 20.50 19.92 12.74
CA THR A 258 20.02 19.24 13.95
C THR A 258 21.06 19.20 15.06
N LYS A 259 22.14 19.98 14.96
CA LYS A 259 22.98 20.30 16.12
C LYS A 259 22.81 21.74 16.60
N ASP A 260 22.86 22.73 15.70
CA ASP A 260 22.69 24.14 16.12
C ASP A 260 21.26 24.48 16.58
N GLY A 261 20.24 23.89 15.95
CA GLY A 261 18.84 24.12 16.35
C GLY A 261 18.49 23.51 17.70
N MET A 262 19.09 22.36 18.05
CA MET A 262 18.79 21.67 19.31
C MET A 262 19.58 22.24 20.49
N GLN A 263 20.79 22.76 20.25
CA GLN A 263 21.58 23.51 21.23
C GLN A 263 20.89 24.83 21.59
N MET A 264 20.36 25.55 20.59
CA MET A 264 19.61 26.80 20.79
C MET A 264 18.30 26.60 21.57
N ILE A 265 17.61 25.47 21.42
CA ILE A 265 16.38 25.15 22.17
C ILE A 265 16.72 24.80 23.63
N TYR A 266 17.82 24.07 23.87
CA TYR A 266 18.28 23.77 25.22
C TYR A 266 18.75 25.04 25.96
N GLU A 267 19.49 25.92 25.31
CA GLU A 267 19.98 27.17 25.93
C GLU A 267 18.83 28.19 26.15
N LYS A 268 17.83 28.26 25.26
CA LYS A 268 16.62 29.05 25.49
C LYS A 268 15.77 28.53 26.65
N HIS A 269 15.51 27.23 26.74
CA HIS A 269 14.73 26.69 27.85
C HIS A 269 15.47 26.80 29.19
N THR A 270 16.80 26.66 29.20
CA THR A 270 17.59 26.83 30.44
C THR A 270 17.65 28.29 30.90
N SER A 271 17.62 29.25 29.97
CA SER A 271 17.60 30.70 30.31
C SER A 271 16.20 31.21 30.68
N GLU A 272 15.13 30.64 30.11
CA GLU A 272 13.74 30.95 30.47
C GLU A 272 13.37 30.38 31.85
N GLU A 273 13.80 29.15 32.20
CA GLU A 273 13.58 28.58 33.54
C GLU A 273 14.36 29.34 34.64
N GLN A 274 15.51 29.93 34.32
CA GLN A 274 16.26 30.77 35.26
C GLN A 274 15.66 32.18 35.42
N GLN A 275 14.91 32.69 34.44
CA GLN A 275 14.21 33.97 34.56
C GLN A 275 12.90 33.87 35.35
N ASP A 276 12.22 32.71 35.34
CA ASP A 276 11.00 32.49 36.12
C ASP A 276 11.25 32.19 37.61
N GLN A 277 12.49 31.80 37.99
CA GLN A 277 12.88 31.70 39.41
C GLN A 277 13.38 33.03 40.01
N VAL A 278 13.51 34.10 39.23
CA VAL A 278 14.00 35.42 39.70
C VAL A 278 12.87 36.44 39.94
N LYS A 279 11.60 36.10 39.68
CA LYS A 279 10.44 36.96 39.95
C LYS A 279 9.70 36.70 41.27
N LYS A 280 10.42 36.31 42.33
CA LYS A 280 9.93 36.55 43.70
C LYS A 280 10.60 37.81 44.24
N SER A 281 9.81 38.88 44.31
CA SER A 281 10.18 40.17 44.89
C SER A 281 10.80 39.99 46.29
N PRO A 282 11.94 40.64 46.59
CA PRO A 282 12.54 40.67 47.92
C PRO A 282 11.59 41.12 49.05
N GLU A 283 10.47 41.78 48.73
CA GLU A 283 9.50 42.24 49.73
C GLU A 283 8.57 41.13 50.27
N GLU A 284 8.40 40.01 49.57
CA GLU A 284 7.59 38.89 50.08
C GLU A 284 8.37 38.00 51.07
N ILE A 285 9.70 38.00 50.99
CA ILE A 285 10.57 37.23 51.89
C ILE A 285 10.77 37.95 53.24
N GLN A 286 10.66 39.29 53.28
CA GLN A 286 10.78 40.07 54.52
C GLN A 286 9.50 40.00 55.39
N LYS A 287 8.30 39.86 54.80
CA LYS A 287 7.03 39.74 55.54
C LYS A 287 6.81 38.35 56.17
N ALA A 288 7.50 37.32 55.71
CA ALA A 288 7.43 35.97 56.26
C ALA A 288 8.36 35.71 57.48
N ARG A 289 9.33 36.61 57.74
CA ARG A 289 10.33 36.45 58.81
C ARG A 289 9.99 37.21 60.11
N VAL A 290 9.04 38.15 60.07
CA VAL A 290 8.65 38.98 61.22
C VAL A 290 7.46 38.41 62.03
N ARG A 291 6.74 37.40 61.52
CA ARG A 291 5.61 36.75 62.23
C ARG A 291 5.98 35.53 63.09
N ARG A 292 7.27 35.31 63.38
CA ARG A 292 7.73 34.15 64.18
C ARG A 292 8.40 34.49 65.52
N ASN A 293 8.27 35.73 66.00
CA ASN A 293 8.68 36.10 67.36
C ASN A 293 7.61 36.98 68.03
N ILE A 294 6.69 36.35 68.74
CA ILE A 294 5.98 36.98 69.87
C ILE A 294 6.09 36.01 71.05
N PRO A 295 6.71 36.41 72.18
CA PRO A 295 6.82 35.60 73.37
C PRO A 295 5.66 35.88 74.35
N LYS A 296 4.96 34.83 74.78
CA LYS A 296 4.51 34.55 76.15
C LYS A 296 3.79 33.20 76.16
#